data_AF-A0A060SR37-F1
#
_entry.id   AF-A0A060SR37-F1
#
_cell.length_a   1.000
_cell.length_b   1.000
_cell.length_c   1.000
_cell.angle_alpha   90.00
_cell.angle_beta   90.00
_cell.angle_gamma   90.00
#
_symmetry.space_group_name_H-M   'P 1'
#
loop_
_entity.id
_entity.type
_entity.pdbx_description
1 polymer ?
#
loop_
_entity_poly.entity_id
_entity_poly.type
_entity_poly.pdbx_seq_one_letter_code
_entity_poly.pdbx_strand_id
1 'polypeptide(L)'
;MEQIKMFLGFYTNAVSPSGWIAASLKTAQAYQKGTAMAKSLHRRTRAFLADRHALPYTAPRPWQKSLLEQRPELKAVLAQHLQSVRLYVRAMDIIEFMAELANLVRYALKKPISLSTVQAWMHLLEYRWMKVPSGQYVDGHERTDVVDYRQNVFLPAMAKTDGRSCQWDRDGNKVIDIVPPPTSAPPAVPSPPPHAALSPPGSEPSTSSSAPTPTTISDSTGTSPTSSTEPGQCPTVRTVTPPAPTC
;
A
#
# COMPACT_ATOMS: atom_id res chain seq x y z
N MET A 1 28.84 3.56 4.96
CA MET A 1 30.00 3.96 4.12
C MET A 1 30.96 4.90 4.83
N GLU A 2 30.48 5.81 5.69
CA GLU A 2 31.32 6.80 6.36
C GLU A 2 32.54 6.23 7.08
N GLN A 3 32.36 5.12 7.80
CA GLN A 3 33.46 4.46 8.50
C GLN A 3 34.55 3.94 7.56
N ILE A 4 34.19 3.44 6.37
CA ILE A 4 35.14 2.95 5.36
C ILE A 4 35.85 4.14 4.72
N LYS A 5 35.14 5.23 4.43
CA LYS A 5 35.73 6.47 3.90
C LYS A 5 36.77 7.06 4.87
N MET A 6 36.42 7.21 6.14
CA MET A 6 37.33 7.75 7.15
C MET A 6 38.56 6.87 7.34
N PHE A 7 38.37 5.54 7.31
CA PHE A 7 39.46 4.59 7.38
C PHE A 7 40.43 4.70 6.19
N LEU A 8 39.92 4.70 4.97
CA LEU A 8 40.73 4.89 3.77
C LEU A 8 41.42 6.26 3.79
N GLY A 9 40.73 7.30 4.25
CA GLY A 9 41.30 8.64 4.41
C GLY A 9 42.50 8.69 5.35
N PHE A 10 42.47 7.97 6.48
CA PHE A 10 43.64 7.86 7.36
C PHE A 10 44.77 7.00 6.76
N TYR A 11 44.43 6.03 5.92
CA TYR A 11 45.42 5.18 5.25
C TYR A 11 46.15 5.92 4.13
N THR A 12 45.44 6.71 3.32
CA THR A 12 46.00 7.45 2.18
C THR A 12 46.52 8.84 2.55
N ASN A 13 46.53 9.21 3.84
CA ASN A 13 46.98 10.52 4.27
C ASN A 13 48.51 10.63 4.14
N ALA A 14 48.98 11.52 3.25
CA ALA A 14 50.40 11.75 3.00
C ALA A 14 51.16 12.39 4.18
N VAL A 15 50.46 13.11 5.07
CA VAL A 15 51.07 13.81 6.21
C VAL A 15 51.41 12.83 7.34
N SER A 16 50.62 11.77 7.51
CA SER A 16 50.84 10.74 8.53
C SER A 16 50.45 9.36 7.99
N PRO A 17 51.27 8.78 7.09
CA PRO A 17 50.97 7.50 6.47
C PRO A 17 50.85 6.44 7.55
N SER A 18 49.61 5.99 7.79
CA SER A 18 49.30 5.04 8.84
C SER A 18 49.12 3.67 8.20
N GLY A 19 49.85 2.67 8.71
CA GLY A 19 49.64 1.28 8.31
C GLY A 19 48.18 0.86 8.52
N TRP A 20 47.73 -0.15 7.78
CA TRP A 20 46.31 -0.54 7.72
C TRP A 20 45.69 -0.86 9.10
N ILE A 21 46.51 -1.36 10.03
CA ILE A 21 46.13 -1.65 11.42
C ILE A 21 45.98 -0.35 12.23
N ALA A 22 46.93 0.58 12.13
CA ALA A 22 46.90 1.85 12.86
C ALA A 22 45.76 2.75 12.37
N ALA A 23 45.55 2.82 11.06
CA ALA A 23 44.46 3.58 10.46
C ALA A 23 43.08 3.06 10.92
N SER A 24 42.86 1.74 10.93
CA SER A 24 41.56 1.18 11.35
C SER A 24 41.32 1.30 12.85
N LEU A 25 42.39 1.20 13.66
CA LEU A 25 42.31 1.43 15.10
C LEU A 25 41.96 2.89 15.41
N LYS A 26 42.60 3.84 14.72
CA LYS A 26 42.28 5.27 14.82
C LYS A 26 40.84 5.57 14.42
N THR A 27 40.36 4.95 13.33
CA THR A 27 38.94 5.03 12.94
C THR A 27 38.03 4.46 14.02
N ALA A 28 38.34 3.28 14.57
CA ALA A 28 37.52 2.67 15.62
C ALA A 28 37.48 3.55 16.88
N GLN A 29 38.61 4.11 17.30
CA GLN A 29 38.72 5.05 18.42
C GLN A 29 37.88 6.31 18.19
N ALA A 30 37.93 6.90 16.99
CA ALA A 30 37.12 8.06 16.63
C ALA A 30 35.60 7.78 16.73
N TYR A 31 35.17 6.53 16.51
CA TYR A 31 33.79 6.08 16.74
C TYR A 31 33.53 5.55 18.15
N GLN A 32 34.47 5.72 19.09
CA GLN A 32 34.39 5.20 20.47
C GLN A 32 34.14 3.67 20.50
N LYS A 33 34.78 2.93 19.58
CA LYS A 33 34.73 1.47 19.47
C LYS A 33 36.10 0.84 19.67
N GLY A 34 36.10 -0.46 19.99
CA GLY A 34 37.32 -1.24 20.21
C GLY A 34 37.83 -1.99 18.97
N THR A 35 38.79 -2.89 19.20
CA THR A 35 39.50 -3.65 18.17
C THR A 35 38.59 -4.54 17.31
N ALA A 36 37.46 -5.01 17.83
CA ALA A 36 36.46 -5.77 17.07
C ALA A 36 35.91 -4.96 15.87
N MET A 37 35.70 -3.65 16.07
CA MET A 37 35.26 -2.75 15.01
C MET A 37 36.34 -2.60 13.94
N ALA A 38 37.62 -2.45 14.34
CA ALA A 38 38.75 -2.37 13.43
C ALA A 38 38.85 -3.63 12.54
N LYS A 39 38.68 -4.83 13.13
CA LYS A 39 38.63 -6.10 12.38
C LYS A 39 37.46 -6.16 11.39
N SER A 40 36.28 -5.71 11.82
CA SER A 40 35.10 -5.61 10.95
C SER A 40 35.31 -4.62 9.80
N LEU A 41 36.00 -3.49 10.05
CA LEU A 41 36.35 -2.51 9.03
C LEU A 41 37.31 -3.09 7.99
N HIS A 42 38.33 -3.84 8.41
CA HIS A 42 39.21 -4.55 7.47
C HIS A 42 38.45 -5.48 6.56
N ARG A 43 37.58 -6.32 7.13
CA ARG A 43 36.76 -7.27 6.35
C ARG A 43 35.85 -6.54 5.36
N ARG A 44 35.11 -5.53 5.83
CA ARG A 44 34.20 -4.74 5.00
C ARG A 44 34.93 -3.97 3.90
N THR A 45 36.11 -3.42 4.20
CA THR A 45 36.91 -2.67 3.22
C THR A 45 37.52 -3.58 2.17
N ARG A 46 38.03 -4.76 2.55
CA ARG A 46 38.50 -5.76 1.59
C ARG A 46 37.38 -6.26 0.67
N ALA A 47 36.21 -6.55 1.23
CA ALA A 47 35.04 -6.93 0.44
C ALA A 47 34.66 -5.82 -0.56
N PHE A 48 34.63 -4.57 -0.11
CA PHE A 48 34.35 -3.41 -0.97
C PHE A 48 35.41 -3.15 -2.05
N LEU A 49 36.69 -3.42 -1.76
CA LEU A 49 37.76 -3.30 -2.74
C LEU A 49 37.72 -4.43 -3.79
N ALA A 50 37.28 -5.62 -3.40
CA ALA A 50 37.09 -6.75 -4.31
C ALA A 50 35.83 -6.58 -5.19
N ASP A 51 34.74 -6.07 -4.62
CA ASP A 51 33.51 -5.74 -5.32
C ASP A 51 32.95 -4.40 -4.82
N ARG A 52 32.87 -3.41 -5.71
CA ARG A 52 32.37 -2.07 -5.39
C ARG A 52 30.88 -2.07 -5.02
N HIS A 53 30.14 -3.08 -5.46
CA HIS A 53 28.72 -3.24 -5.12
C HIS A 53 28.51 -3.99 -3.80
N ALA A 54 29.55 -4.61 -3.23
CA ALA A 54 29.54 -5.24 -1.91
C ALA A 54 29.59 -4.19 -0.79
N LEU A 55 28.49 -3.45 -0.65
CA LEU A 55 28.30 -2.48 0.42
C LEU A 55 28.27 -3.19 1.78
N PRO A 56 28.77 -2.54 2.85
CA PRO A 56 28.72 -3.09 4.19
C PRO A 56 27.28 -3.20 4.68
N TYR A 57 26.67 -4.36 4.44
CA TYR A 57 25.33 -4.71 4.86
C TYR A 57 25.39 -5.42 6.21
N THR A 58 24.63 -4.92 7.18
CA THR A 58 24.39 -5.66 8.43
C THR A 58 23.12 -6.45 8.23
N ALA A 59 23.23 -7.78 8.18
CA ALA A 59 22.06 -8.63 8.09
C ALA A 59 21.11 -8.34 9.27
N PRO A 60 19.80 -8.19 9.01
CA PRO A 60 18.82 -7.97 10.06
C PRO A 60 18.82 -9.18 10.99
N ARG A 61 18.88 -8.91 12.29
CA ARG A 61 18.86 -9.96 13.31
C ARG A 61 17.44 -10.56 13.39
N PRO A 62 17.28 -11.82 13.82
CA PRO A 62 15.98 -12.49 13.80
C PRO A 62 14.87 -11.72 14.53
N TRP A 63 15.18 -11.09 15.66
CA TRP A 63 14.23 -10.27 16.44
C TRP A 63 13.90 -8.91 15.81
N GLN A 64 14.65 -8.48 14.80
CA GLN A 64 14.34 -7.27 14.03
C GLN A 64 13.35 -7.56 12.90
N LYS A 65 13.14 -8.84 12.56
CA LYS A 65 12.14 -9.24 11.56
C LYS A 65 10.77 -9.25 12.22
N SER A 66 9.82 -8.54 11.61
CA SER A 66 8.42 -8.57 12.07
C SER A 66 7.81 -9.96 11.89
N LEU A 67 6.73 -10.27 12.62
CA LEU A 67 6.02 -11.54 12.46
C LEU A 67 5.54 -11.76 11.01
N LEU A 68 5.15 -10.68 10.30
CA LEU A 68 4.77 -10.75 8.89
C LEU A 68 5.89 -11.23 7.98
N GLU A 69 7.13 -10.84 8.28
CA GLU A 69 8.28 -11.20 7.45
C GLU A 69 8.82 -12.59 7.80
N GLN A 70 8.60 -13.04 9.04
CA GLN A 70 8.89 -14.41 9.44
C GLN A 70 7.89 -15.42 8.87
N ARG A 71 6.64 -14.99 8.63
CA ARG A 71 5.51 -15.84 8.23
C ARG A 71 4.83 -15.32 6.96
N PRO A 72 5.28 -15.73 5.76
CA PRO A 72 4.73 -15.21 4.50
C PRO A 72 3.24 -15.55 4.30
N GLU A 73 2.76 -16.65 4.87
CA GLU A 73 1.35 -17.04 4.85
C GLU A 73 0.45 -16.03 5.55
N LEU A 74 0.91 -15.44 6.66
CA LEU A 74 0.17 -14.41 7.39
C LEU A 74 0.00 -13.16 6.51
N LYS A 75 1.05 -12.79 5.76
CA LYS A 75 1.02 -11.66 4.83
C LYS A 75 -0.08 -11.85 3.78
N ALA A 76 -0.15 -13.05 3.17
CA ALA A 76 -1.15 -13.36 2.15
C ALA A 76 -2.58 -13.35 2.69
N VAL A 77 -2.80 -13.96 3.87
CA VAL A 77 -4.11 -13.99 4.52
C VAL A 77 -4.58 -12.58 4.89
N LEU A 78 -3.70 -11.75 5.46
CA LEU A 78 -4.04 -10.36 5.77
C LEU A 78 -4.35 -9.56 4.52
N ALA A 79 -3.57 -9.73 3.43
CA ALA A 79 -3.85 -9.05 2.18
C ALA A 79 -5.24 -9.43 1.64
N GLN A 80 -5.61 -10.72 1.69
CA GLN A 80 -6.93 -11.19 1.30
C GLN A 80 -8.04 -10.62 2.20
N HIS A 81 -7.82 -10.58 3.52
CA HIS A 81 -8.78 -9.98 4.46
C HIS A 81 -9.00 -8.49 4.16
N LEU A 82 -7.93 -7.72 3.97
CA LEU A 82 -8.02 -6.30 3.64
C LEU A 82 -8.67 -6.06 2.27
N GLN A 83 -8.44 -6.93 1.29
CA GLN A 83 -9.15 -6.90 0.01
C GLN A 83 -10.64 -7.20 0.15
N SER A 84 -11.06 -7.97 1.16
CA SER A 84 -12.49 -8.23 1.41
C SER A 84 -13.20 -7.02 2.02
N VAL A 85 -12.51 -6.20 2.82
CA VAL A 85 -13.03 -4.95 3.39
C VAL A 85 -13.31 -3.91 2.29
N ARG A 86 -12.48 -3.89 1.23
CA ARG A 86 -12.57 -3.07 0.00
C ARG A 86 -12.51 -1.55 0.17
N LEU A 87 -13.30 -0.98 1.06
CA LEU A 87 -13.44 0.46 1.24
C LEU A 87 -13.00 0.85 2.66
N TYR A 88 -12.13 1.85 2.76
CA TYR A 88 -11.70 2.43 4.04
C TYR A 88 -11.07 1.45 5.04
N VAL A 89 -10.03 0.74 4.60
CA VAL A 89 -9.20 -0.14 5.45
C VAL A 89 -8.56 0.60 6.65
N ARG A 90 -8.96 0.25 7.87
CA ARG A 90 -8.39 0.80 9.10
C ARG A 90 -7.39 -0.18 9.70
N ALA A 91 -6.48 0.34 10.51
CA ALA A 91 -5.62 -0.50 11.35
C ALA A 91 -6.45 -1.38 12.30
N MET A 92 -7.62 -0.91 12.74
CA MET A 92 -8.49 -1.69 13.62
C MET A 92 -8.97 -3.00 12.98
N ASP A 93 -9.20 -3.02 11.67
CA ASP A 93 -9.69 -4.22 10.98
C ASP A 93 -8.67 -5.36 11.07
N ILE A 94 -7.36 -5.03 11.02
CA ILE A 94 -6.28 -5.99 11.24
C ILE A 94 -6.20 -6.44 12.70
N ILE A 95 -6.44 -5.54 13.66
CA ILE A 95 -6.48 -5.89 15.09
C ILE A 95 -7.62 -6.87 15.36
N GLU A 96 -8.81 -6.58 14.87
CA GLU A 96 -10.00 -7.41 15.02
C GLU A 96 -9.78 -8.79 14.41
N PHE A 97 -9.23 -8.85 13.19
CA PHE A 97 -8.83 -10.10 12.55
C PHE A 97 -7.84 -10.91 13.42
N MET A 98 -6.82 -10.24 13.96
CA MET A 98 -5.81 -10.91 14.79
C MET A 98 -6.27 -11.24 16.21
N ALA A 99 -7.34 -10.60 16.69
CA ALA A 99 -7.96 -10.89 17.99
C ALA A 99 -8.81 -12.16 17.96
N GLU A 100 -9.17 -12.65 16.77
CA GLU A 100 -9.87 -13.91 16.63
C GLU A 100 -9.05 -15.08 17.21
N LEU A 101 -9.72 -15.91 18.00
CA LEU A 101 -9.14 -16.98 18.80
C LEU A 101 -8.37 -17.96 17.92
N ALA A 102 -8.92 -18.27 16.74
CA ALA A 102 -8.30 -19.14 15.75
C ALA A 102 -6.95 -18.58 15.26
N ASN A 103 -6.86 -17.26 15.02
CA ASN A 103 -5.64 -16.61 14.56
C ASN A 103 -4.61 -16.51 15.69
N LEU A 104 -5.03 -16.21 16.92
CA LEU A 104 -4.14 -16.22 18.09
C LEU A 104 -3.47 -17.59 18.29
N VAL A 105 -4.24 -18.67 18.21
CA VAL A 105 -3.71 -20.04 18.31
C VAL A 105 -2.80 -20.37 17.13
N ARG A 106 -3.23 -20.08 15.89
CA ARG A 106 -2.47 -20.38 14.67
C ARG A 106 -1.09 -19.71 14.63
N TYR A 107 -1.01 -18.46 15.11
CA TYR A 107 0.23 -17.70 15.14
C TYR A 107 0.96 -17.73 16.49
N ALA A 108 0.49 -18.56 17.44
CA ALA A 108 1.06 -18.72 18.78
C ALA A 108 1.18 -17.40 19.57
N LEU A 109 0.18 -16.54 19.46
CA LEU A 109 0.10 -15.25 20.16
C LEU A 109 -0.82 -15.37 21.38
N LYS A 110 -0.36 -14.85 22.53
CA LYS A 110 -1.16 -14.82 23.77
C LYS A 110 -2.11 -13.63 23.85
N LYS A 111 -1.80 -12.56 23.10
CA LYS A 111 -2.51 -11.29 23.13
C LYS A 111 -2.62 -10.77 21.69
N PRO A 112 -3.68 -10.00 21.37
CA PRO A 112 -3.76 -9.30 20.11
C PRO A 112 -2.58 -8.32 19.98
N ILE A 113 -2.18 -8.08 18.74
CA ILE A 113 -1.12 -7.12 18.40
C ILE A 113 -1.53 -5.70 18.74
N SER A 114 -0.54 -4.87 19.09
CA SER A 114 -0.78 -3.45 19.38
C SER A 114 -1.08 -2.66 18.11
N LEU A 115 -1.80 -1.54 18.27
CA LEU A 115 -2.06 -0.59 17.18
C LEU A 115 -0.79 -0.12 16.48
N SER A 116 0.28 0.18 17.22
CA SER A 116 1.57 0.59 16.66
C SER A 116 2.20 -0.48 15.77
N THR A 117 2.10 -1.75 16.17
CA THR A 117 2.60 -2.89 15.39
C THR A 117 1.81 -3.01 14.09
N VAL A 118 0.49 -2.84 14.18
CA VAL A 118 -0.41 -2.92 13.04
C VAL A 118 -0.17 -1.77 12.05
N GLN A 119 0.07 -0.55 12.53
CA GLN A 119 0.44 0.57 11.66
C GLN A 119 1.74 0.28 10.90
N ALA A 120 2.76 -0.25 11.59
CA ALA A 120 4.01 -0.68 10.94
C ALA A 120 3.75 -1.79 9.90
N TRP A 121 2.83 -2.71 10.18
CA TRP A 121 2.41 -3.77 9.26
C TRP A 121 1.69 -3.23 8.04
N MET A 122 0.80 -2.24 8.19
CA MET A 122 0.14 -1.59 7.06
C MET A 122 1.17 -0.96 6.11
N HIS A 123 2.20 -0.30 6.64
CA HIS A 123 3.29 0.22 5.83
C HIS A 123 4.06 -0.87 5.08
N LEU A 124 4.29 -2.02 5.72
CA LEU A 124 4.99 -3.16 5.12
C LEU A 124 4.15 -3.89 4.05
N LEU A 125 2.83 -3.87 4.21
CA LEU A 125 1.85 -4.34 3.23
C LEU A 125 1.57 -3.31 2.12
N GLU A 126 2.26 -2.17 2.14
CA GLU A 126 2.11 -1.06 1.19
C GLU A 126 0.74 -0.36 1.22
N TYR A 127 -0.05 -0.56 2.28
CA TYR A 127 -1.27 0.24 2.52
C TYR A 127 -0.87 1.61 3.07
N ARG A 128 -0.90 2.62 2.21
CA ARG A 128 -0.63 4.01 2.57
C ARG A 128 -1.85 4.87 2.32
N TRP A 129 -2.44 5.38 3.39
CA TRP A 129 -3.42 6.45 3.31
C TRP A 129 -2.71 7.71 2.83
N MET A 130 -2.93 8.06 1.58
CA MET A 130 -2.50 9.33 1.01
C MET A 130 -3.73 10.06 0.51
N LYS A 131 -3.68 11.39 0.56
CA LYS A 131 -4.65 12.20 -0.18
C LYS A 131 -4.54 11.78 -1.65
N VAL A 132 -5.65 11.37 -2.24
CA VAL A 132 -5.70 11.10 -3.69
C VAL A 132 -5.15 12.35 -4.36
N PRO A 133 -4.08 12.24 -5.19
CA PRO A 133 -3.58 13.40 -5.90
C PRO A 133 -4.73 13.94 -6.75
N SER A 134 -5.21 15.13 -6.41
CA SER A 134 -6.26 15.83 -7.15
C SER A 134 -5.65 16.29 -8.47
N GLY A 135 -5.51 15.38 -9.44
CA GLY A 135 -4.79 15.68 -10.66
C GLY A 135 -4.80 14.63 -11.74
N GLN A 136 -5.38 13.45 -11.50
CA GLN A 136 -5.53 12.44 -12.54
C GLN A 136 -7.00 12.07 -12.64
N TYR A 137 -7.56 12.26 -13.84
CA TYR A 137 -8.95 11.98 -14.18
C TYR A 137 -9.27 10.51 -13.88
N VAL A 138 -9.81 10.24 -12.69
CA VAL A 138 -10.16 8.87 -12.24
C VAL A 138 -11.34 8.30 -13.06
N ASP A 139 -12.12 9.16 -13.74
CA ASP A 139 -13.20 8.75 -14.63
C ASP A 139 -13.45 9.72 -15.81
N GLY A 140 -12.45 10.47 -16.29
CA GLY A 140 -12.64 11.64 -17.17
C GLY A 140 -13.34 11.42 -18.52
N HIS A 141 -13.92 10.25 -18.72
CA HIS A 141 -14.74 9.81 -19.83
C HIS A 141 -16.26 9.89 -19.61
N GLU A 142 -16.76 10.26 -18.42
CA GLU A 142 -18.22 10.37 -18.16
C GLU A 142 -18.80 11.76 -18.43
N ARG A 143 -17.96 12.76 -18.74
CA ARG A 143 -18.41 14.10 -19.11
C ARG A 143 -19.17 14.04 -20.45
N THR A 144 -20.43 14.47 -20.44
CA THR A 144 -21.34 14.38 -21.59
C THR A 144 -20.77 15.05 -22.85
N ASP A 145 -20.10 16.19 -22.72
CA ASP A 145 -19.45 16.88 -23.83
C ASP A 145 -18.26 16.09 -24.43
N VAL A 146 -17.50 15.39 -23.59
CA VAL A 146 -16.39 14.53 -24.02
C VAL A 146 -16.92 13.27 -24.71
N VAL A 147 -17.99 12.68 -24.17
CA VAL A 147 -18.67 11.52 -24.77
C VAL A 147 -19.27 11.89 -26.13
N ASP A 148 -19.99 13.01 -26.19
CA ASP A 148 -20.60 13.49 -27.43
C ASP A 148 -19.55 13.80 -28.50
N TYR A 149 -18.45 14.46 -28.13
CA TYR A 149 -17.34 14.70 -29.05
C TYR A 149 -16.69 13.40 -29.52
N ARG A 150 -16.46 12.45 -28.61
CA ARG A 150 -15.91 11.13 -28.96
C ARG A 150 -16.82 10.41 -29.96
N GLN A 151 -18.11 10.34 -29.67
CA GLN A 151 -19.05 9.51 -30.42
C GLN A 151 -19.44 10.14 -31.76
N ASN A 152 -19.62 11.47 -31.80
CA ASN A 152 -20.16 12.16 -32.96
C ASN A 152 -19.08 12.78 -33.86
N VAL A 153 -17.87 13.06 -33.33
CA VAL A 153 -16.80 13.73 -34.09
C VAL A 153 -15.58 12.84 -34.25
N PHE A 154 -15.00 12.37 -33.15
CA PHE A 154 -13.71 11.68 -33.17
C PHE A 154 -13.78 10.29 -33.82
N LEU A 155 -14.69 9.41 -33.37
CA LEU A 155 -14.82 8.07 -33.93
C LEU A 155 -15.19 8.08 -35.43
N PRO A 156 -16.14 8.91 -35.90
CA PRO A 156 -16.42 9.03 -37.33
C PRO A 156 -15.24 9.57 -38.15
N ALA A 157 -14.45 10.51 -37.61
CA ALA A 157 -13.26 11.04 -38.28
C ALA A 157 -12.14 9.98 -38.39
N MET A 158 -11.96 9.19 -37.34
CA MET A 158 -11.04 8.06 -37.32
C MET A 158 -11.45 6.99 -38.34
N ALA A 159 -12.73 6.58 -38.36
CA ALA A 159 -13.23 5.56 -39.30
C ALA A 159 -13.04 5.97 -40.77
N LYS A 160 -13.19 7.26 -41.11
CA LYS A 160 -12.91 7.80 -42.46
C LYS A 160 -11.43 7.74 -42.87
N THR A 161 -10.55 7.70 -41.89
CA THR A 161 -9.09 7.64 -42.10
C THR A 161 -8.58 6.20 -41.97
N ASP A 162 -9.35 5.32 -41.32
CA ASP A 162 -8.97 3.96 -41.01
C ASP A 162 -8.81 3.07 -42.26
N GLY A 163 -9.61 3.30 -43.31
CA GLY A 163 -9.39 2.63 -44.60
C GLY A 163 -8.08 3.02 -45.32
N ARG A 164 -7.39 4.07 -44.84
CA ARG A 164 -6.06 4.49 -45.31
C ARG A 164 -4.94 4.13 -44.31
N SER A 165 -5.31 3.58 -43.15
CA SER A 165 -4.36 3.12 -42.14
C SER A 165 -3.82 1.74 -42.54
N CYS A 166 -2.59 1.42 -42.13
CA CYS A 166 -2.03 0.09 -42.40
C CYS A 166 -2.67 -0.92 -41.45
N GLN A 167 -3.40 -1.90 -42.00
CA GLN A 167 -4.04 -2.93 -41.19
C GLN A 167 -3.10 -4.10 -40.91
N TRP A 168 -2.98 -4.39 -39.61
CA TRP A 168 -2.27 -5.47 -38.92
C TRP A 168 -3.03 -6.81 -38.87
N ASP A 169 -2.58 -7.92 -39.45
CA ASP A 169 -3.10 -9.23 -39.02
C ASP A 169 -2.53 -9.61 -37.63
N ARG A 170 -3.09 -10.65 -37.00
CA ARG A 170 -2.67 -11.12 -35.66
C ARG A 170 -1.24 -11.69 -35.66
N ASP A 171 -0.73 -12.08 -36.81
CA ASP A 171 0.60 -12.66 -37.00
C ASP A 171 1.65 -11.61 -37.42
N GLY A 172 1.26 -10.33 -37.51
CA GLY A 172 2.13 -9.19 -37.79
C GLY A 172 2.36 -8.90 -39.27
N ASN A 173 1.56 -9.45 -40.18
CA ASN A 173 1.63 -9.17 -41.61
C ASN A 173 0.62 -8.09 -42.02
N LYS A 174 1.03 -7.23 -42.96
CA LYS A 174 0.19 -6.14 -43.46
C LYS A 174 -0.93 -6.69 -44.34
N VAL A 175 -2.18 -6.43 -43.95
CA VAL A 175 -3.36 -6.76 -44.75
C VAL A 175 -3.44 -5.76 -45.92
N ILE A 176 -3.37 -6.27 -47.15
CA ILE A 176 -3.45 -5.47 -48.38
C ILE A 176 -4.83 -5.72 -48.99
N ASP A 177 -5.82 -4.87 -48.66
CA ASP A 177 -7.14 -4.98 -49.26
C ASP A 177 -7.10 -4.48 -50.72
N ILE A 178 -7.00 -5.40 -51.69
CA ILE A 178 -7.37 -5.15 -53.09
C ILE A 178 -8.80 -5.68 -53.26
N VAL A 179 -9.81 -4.88 -52.90
CA VAL A 179 -11.17 -5.09 -53.39
C VAL A 179 -11.78 -3.72 -53.73
N PRO A 180 -12.26 -3.50 -54.98
CA PRO A 180 -12.93 -2.26 -55.36
C PRO A 180 -14.29 -2.14 -54.63
N PRO A 181 -14.83 -0.92 -54.48
CA PRO A 181 -15.98 -0.66 -53.64
C PRO A 181 -17.21 -1.46 -54.12
N PRO A 182 -18.03 -2.04 -53.21
CA PRO A 182 -19.25 -2.71 -53.61
C PRO A 182 -20.27 -1.69 -54.14
N THR A 183 -20.36 -1.60 -55.46
CA THR A 183 -21.53 -1.06 -56.16
C THR A 183 -22.67 -2.09 -56.09
N SER A 184 -23.54 -1.97 -55.10
CA SER A 184 -24.95 -2.35 -55.23
C SER A 184 -25.76 -1.89 -54.02
N ALA A 185 -26.75 -1.04 -54.33
CA ALA A 185 -27.92 -0.59 -53.59
C ALA A 185 -28.23 -1.19 -52.20
N PRO A 186 -28.70 -0.36 -51.24
CA PRO A 186 -29.21 -0.85 -49.96
C PRO A 186 -30.49 -1.68 -50.18
N PRO A 187 -30.61 -2.91 -49.61
CA PRO A 187 -31.88 -3.59 -49.56
C PRO A 187 -32.83 -2.81 -48.65
N ALA A 188 -34.03 -2.55 -49.16
CA ALA A 188 -35.11 -1.88 -48.45
C ALA A 188 -35.41 -2.59 -47.11
N VAL A 189 -35.28 -1.85 -46.02
CA VAL A 189 -35.79 -2.28 -44.70
C VAL A 189 -37.31 -2.13 -44.76
N PRO A 190 -38.12 -3.20 -44.57
CA PRO A 190 -39.55 -3.04 -44.43
C PRO A 190 -39.85 -2.29 -43.13
N SER A 191 -40.63 -1.23 -43.25
CA SER A 191 -41.08 -0.40 -42.12
C SER A 191 -41.78 -1.24 -41.05
N PRO A 192 -41.59 -0.93 -39.75
CA PRO A 192 -42.38 -1.55 -38.69
C PRO A 192 -43.86 -1.17 -38.83
N PRO A 193 -44.80 -2.09 -38.55
CA PRO A 193 -46.22 -1.79 -38.63
C PRO A 193 -46.63 -0.71 -37.62
N PRO A 194 -47.62 0.14 -37.96
CA PRO A 194 -48.06 1.22 -37.11
C PRO A 194 -48.63 0.70 -35.79
N HIS A 195 -48.29 1.39 -34.71
CA HIS A 195 -48.84 1.20 -33.37
C HIS A 195 -50.37 1.04 -33.43
N ALA A 196 -50.85 -0.13 -33.02
CA ALA A 196 -52.25 -0.29 -32.67
C ALA A 196 -52.51 0.52 -31.40
N ALA A 197 -53.21 1.63 -31.56
CA ALA A 197 -53.86 2.34 -30.48
C ALA A 197 -54.98 1.45 -29.90
N LEU A 198 -54.82 1.04 -28.64
CA LEU A 198 -55.93 0.63 -27.79
C LEU A 198 -55.82 1.40 -26.47
N SER A 199 -56.92 2.11 -26.21
CA SER A 199 -57.21 3.16 -25.23
C SER A 199 -57.15 2.70 -23.75
N PRO A 200 -57.24 3.64 -22.79
CA PRO A 200 -56.65 3.54 -21.46
C PRO A 200 -57.58 2.85 -20.44
N PRO A 201 -57.04 2.35 -19.32
CA PRO A 201 -57.85 2.09 -18.14
C PRO A 201 -57.67 3.21 -17.11
N GLY A 202 -58.80 3.87 -16.79
CA GLY A 202 -59.26 4.04 -15.41
C GLY A 202 -58.57 5.09 -14.54
N SER A 203 -59.32 6.15 -14.27
CA SER A 203 -59.07 7.17 -13.26
C SER A 203 -59.03 6.63 -11.82
N GLU A 204 -58.15 7.26 -11.02
CA GLU A 204 -58.21 7.55 -9.58
C GLU A 204 -57.89 6.47 -8.51
N PRO A 205 -57.50 6.85 -7.27
CA PRO A 205 -57.35 8.22 -6.74
C PRO A 205 -55.98 8.56 -6.14
N SER A 206 -55.77 9.87 -6.07
CA SER A 206 -54.70 10.59 -5.38
C SER A 206 -54.55 10.18 -3.91
N THR A 207 -53.37 9.67 -3.55
CA THR A 207 -52.95 9.61 -2.15
C THR A 207 -51.84 10.63 -1.93
N SER A 208 -52.25 11.75 -1.34
CA SER A 208 -51.37 12.69 -0.64
C SER A 208 -50.52 11.92 0.38
N SER A 209 -49.19 11.96 0.25
CA SER A 209 -48.32 11.66 1.38
C SER A 209 -47.10 12.57 1.34
N SER A 210 -47.10 13.49 2.30
CA SER A 210 -46.15 14.55 2.53
C SER A 210 -44.73 14.05 2.75
N ALA A 211 -43.78 14.82 2.23
CA ALA A 211 -42.37 14.75 2.61
C ALA A 211 -42.20 14.96 4.13
N PRO A 212 -41.29 14.23 4.81
CA PRO A 212 -40.84 14.62 6.13
C PRO A 212 -39.74 15.68 6.03
N THR A 213 -40.03 16.85 6.62
CA THR A 213 -39.06 17.88 7.02
C THR A 213 -38.00 17.34 8.01
N PRO A 214 -36.80 17.95 8.05
CA PRO A 214 -35.73 17.53 8.96
C PRO A 214 -36.03 17.95 10.41
N THR A 215 -35.96 16.99 11.32
CA THR A 215 -36.03 17.24 12.77
C THR A 215 -34.73 17.88 13.25
N THR A 216 -34.79 19.18 13.54
CA THR A 216 -33.87 19.89 14.41
C THR A 216 -33.97 19.30 15.82
N ILE A 217 -32.90 18.66 16.30
CA ILE A 217 -32.73 18.33 17.72
C ILE A 217 -31.83 19.40 18.33
N SER A 218 -32.43 20.14 19.26
CA SER A 218 -31.80 21.13 20.12
C SER A 218 -30.80 20.47 21.07
N ASP A 219 -29.59 21.02 21.11
CA ASP A 219 -28.55 20.64 22.06
C ASP A 219 -28.74 21.48 23.33
N SER A 220 -29.14 20.82 24.42
CA SER A 220 -29.30 21.43 25.74
C SER A 220 -28.13 21.03 26.63
N THR A 221 -27.33 22.05 26.94
CA THR A 221 -26.44 22.24 28.09
C THR A 221 -26.60 21.24 29.24
N GLY A 222 -25.52 20.51 29.54
CA GLY A 222 -25.41 19.60 30.68
C GLY A 222 -23.99 19.59 31.25
N THR A 223 -23.75 20.53 32.17
CA THR A 223 -22.71 20.65 33.20
C THR A 223 -21.92 19.38 33.57
N SER A 224 -20.59 19.49 33.49
CA SER A 224 -19.63 18.56 34.11
C SER A 224 -19.47 18.81 35.61
N PRO A 225 -19.34 17.77 36.45
CA PRO A 225 -18.66 17.89 37.73
C PRO A 225 -17.24 17.31 37.66
N THR A 226 -16.28 18.18 37.94
CA THR A 226 -14.88 17.86 38.22
C THR A 226 -14.78 17.18 39.60
N SER A 227 -14.25 15.97 39.68
CA SER A 227 -13.71 15.45 40.94
C SER A 227 -12.38 14.75 40.70
N SER A 228 -11.35 15.35 41.29
CA SER A 228 -9.99 14.83 41.44
C SER A 228 -9.99 13.58 42.31
N THR A 229 -9.19 12.57 41.96
CA THR A 229 -8.76 11.51 42.88
C THR A 229 -7.32 11.14 42.54
N GLU A 230 -6.49 11.19 43.58
CA GLU A 230 -5.05 10.95 43.59
C GLU A 230 -4.64 9.53 43.16
N PRO A 231 -3.36 9.35 42.74
CA PRO A 231 -2.83 8.08 42.26
C PRO A 231 -2.54 7.09 43.42
N GLY A 232 -3.16 5.92 43.33
CA GLY A 232 -2.95 4.79 44.22
C GLY A 232 -1.57 4.13 44.07
N GLN A 233 -0.97 3.87 45.22
CA GLN A 233 0.28 3.15 45.49
C GLN A 233 0.32 1.75 44.84
N CYS A 234 1.42 1.43 44.12
CA CYS A 234 1.73 0.07 43.66
C CYS A 234 2.15 -0.85 44.82
N PRO A 235 1.66 -2.10 44.93
CA PRO A 235 2.18 -3.06 45.89
C PRO A 235 3.49 -3.70 45.40
N THR A 236 4.52 -3.61 46.23
CA THR A 236 5.83 -4.27 46.08
C THR A 236 5.67 -5.80 46.12
N VAL A 237 5.97 -6.47 45.01
CA VAL A 237 6.10 -7.93 44.94
C VAL A 237 7.41 -8.34 45.63
N ARG A 238 7.31 -9.14 46.69
CA ARG A 238 8.46 -9.73 47.40
C ARG A 238 9.06 -10.85 46.53
N THR A 239 10.30 -10.69 46.11
CA THR A 239 11.12 -11.74 45.48
C THR A 239 11.45 -12.81 46.53
N VAL A 240 10.97 -14.04 46.32
CA VAL A 240 11.41 -15.22 47.08
C VAL A 240 12.58 -15.84 46.33
N THR A 241 13.76 -15.82 46.96
CA THR A 241 14.99 -16.47 46.48
C THR A 241 14.89 -17.99 46.72
N PRO A 242 15.10 -18.85 45.70
CA PRO A 242 15.18 -20.29 45.91
C PRO A 242 16.56 -20.70 46.51
N PRO A 243 16.61 -21.73 47.37
CA PRO A 243 17.86 -22.21 47.96
C PRO A 243 18.72 -22.97 46.95
N ALA A 244 20.04 -22.89 47.15
CA ALA A 244 21.08 -23.49 46.32
C ALA A 244 21.04 -25.04 46.33
N PRO A 245 21.49 -25.71 45.25
CA PRO A 245 21.57 -27.17 45.20
C PRO A 245 22.70 -27.68 46.11
N THR A 246 22.37 -28.67 46.94
CA THR A 246 23.32 -29.48 47.71
C THR A 246 24.17 -30.34 46.77
N CYS A 247 25.45 -30.50 47.10
CA CYS A 247 26.47 -31.29 46.39
C CYS A 247 26.06 -32.73 46.09
#